data_AF-A0A2V7NXI3-F1
#
_entry.id   AF-A0A2V7NXI3-F1
#
_cell.length_a   1.000
_cell.length_b   1.000
_cell.length_c   1.000
_cell.angle_alpha   90.00
_cell.angle_beta   90.00
_cell.angle_gamma   90.00
#
_symmetry.space_group_name_H-M   'P 1'
#
loop_
_entity.id
_entity.type
_entity.pdbx_description
1 polymer ?
#
loop_
_entity_poly.entity_id
_entity_poly.type
_entity_poly.pdbx_seq_one_letter_code
_entity_poly.pdbx_strand_id
1 'polypeptide(L)'
;MTSGHGPRRKAQGPGPLGAADALRLVTEALVDRKALEPVVLDLRGLTAATDYFVIASGTSDAHVRGMAEHLMTALAPRGIEPHHVEGLPQGRWVLLDYVDFVVHVF
;
A
#
# COMPACT_ATOMS: atom_id res chain seq x y z
N MET A 1 -9.13 -28.87 -20.08
CA MET A 1 -9.83 -28.56 -18.81
C MET A 1 -9.41 -27.16 -18.38
N THR A 2 -10.01 -26.14 -18.97
CA THR A 2 -9.70 -24.74 -18.66
C THR A 2 -10.62 -24.31 -17.52
N SER A 3 -10.17 -24.46 -16.27
CA SER A 3 -10.98 -24.09 -15.12
C SER A 3 -11.01 -22.57 -14.97
N GLY A 4 -12.22 -22.04 -14.82
CA GLY A 4 -12.58 -20.65 -15.02
C GLY A 4 -11.86 -19.65 -14.12
N HIS A 5 -11.47 -18.54 -14.74
CA HIS A 5 -11.21 -17.29 -14.05
C HIS A 5 -12.55 -16.80 -13.49
N GLY A 6 -12.71 -16.94 -12.16
CA GLY A 6 -13.92 -16.60 -11.42
C GLY A 6 -14.32 -15.12 -11.52
N PRO A 7 -15.51 -14.78 -11.01
CA PRO A 7 -16.13 -13.48 -11.21
C PRO A 7 -15.31 -12.35 -10.58
N ARG A 8 -15.30 -11.22 -11.30
CA ARG A 8 -14.63 -9.94 -11.03
C ARG A 8 -14.75 -9.51 -9.57
N ARG A 9 -13.65 -8.96 -9.03
CA ARG A 9 -13.51 -8.30 -7.73
C ARG A 9 -14.81 -7.53 -7.39
N LYS A 10 -15.48 -7.89 -6.30
CA LYS A 10 -16.48 -7.00 -5.70
C LYS A 10 -15.73 -5.72 -5.36
N ALA A 11 -16.13 -4.62 -5.99
CA ALA A 11 -15.53 -3.31 -5.83
C ALA A 11 -15.64 -2.87 -4.37
N GLN A 12 -14.53 -2.90 -3.65
CA GLN A 12 -14.36 -2.21 -2.38
C GLN A 12 -12.87 -1.79 -2.28
N GLY A 13 -12.63 -0.59 -2.79
CA GLY A 13 -11.38 0.16 -2.83
C GLY A 13 -11.55 1.39 -3.75
N PRO A 14 -10.82 2.50 -3.52
CA PRO A 14 -10.79 3.28 -2.29
C PRO A 14 -12.13 4.05 -2.15
N GLY A 15 -12.33 4.78 -1.06
CA GLY A 15 -13.35 5.84 -0.99
C GLY A 15 -13.14 6.93 -2.07
N PRO A 16 -13.78 8.11 -1.97
CA PRO A 16 -14.05 9.06 -3.07
C PRO A 16 -12.85 9.70 -3.83
N LEU A 17 -11.61 9.24 -3.65
CA LEU A 17 -10.41 9.67 -4.38
C LEU A 17 -9.94 8.58 -5.36
N GLY A 18 -9.42 8.99 -6.52
CA GLY A 18 -8.86 8.05 -7.50
C GLY A 18 -7.53 7.44 -7.03
N ALA A 19 -7.16 6.28 -7.58
CA ALA A 19 -5.92 5.58 -7.25
C ALA A 19 -4.65 6.47 -7.38
N ALA A 20 -4.62 7.39 -8.35
CA ALA A 20 -3.52 8.33 -8.53
C ALA A 20 -3.35 9.30 -7.35
N ASP A 21 -4.46 9.79 -6.76
CA ASP A 21 -4.42 10.67 -5.60
C ASP A 21 -3.94 9.93 -4.35
N ALA A 22 -4.38 8.68 -4.17
CA ALA A 22 -3.93 7.83 -3.08
C ALA A 22 -2.41 7.55 -3.19
N LEU A 23 -1.92 7.21 -4.37
CA LEU A 23 -0.48 6.98 -4.60
C LEU A 23 0.36 8.23 -4.38
N ARG A 24 -0.15 9.41 -4.75
CA ARG A 24 0.53 10.67 -4.47
C ARG A 24 0.68 10.88 -2.95
N LEU A 25 -0.39 10.69 -2.20
CA LEU A 25 -0.37 10.79 -0.74
C LEU A 25 0.58 9.78 -0.09
N VAL A 26 0.58 8.53 -0.56
CA VAL A 26 1.53 7.50 -0.11
C VAL A 26 2.96 7.94 -0.36
N THR A 27 3.26 8.41 -1.58
CA THR A 27 4.62 8.84 -1.95
C THR A 27 5.07 10.04 -1.12
N GLU A 28 4.19 11.03 -0.90
CA GLU A 28 4.46 12.18 -0.03
C GLU A 28 4.75 11.74 1.41
N ALA A 29 3.90 10.86 1.99
CA ALA A 29 4.10 10.35 3.34
C ALA A 29 5.39 9.52 3.50
N LEU A 30 5.79 8.77 2.46
CA LEU A 30 7.07 8.06 2.43
C LEU A 30 8.26 9.04 2.43
N VAL A 31 8.19 10.09 1.61
CA VAL A 31 9.23 11.14 1.55
C VAL A 31 9.32 11.90 2.86
N ASP A 32 8.19 12.28 3.47
CA ASP A 32 8.13 12.98 4.76
C ASP A 32 8.79 12.16 5.89
N ARG A 33 8.74 10.84 5.76
CA ARG A 33 9.41 9.91 6.69
C ARG A 33 10.82 9.54 6.30
N LYS A 34 11.38 10.11 5.23
CA LYS A 34 12.73 9.81 4.74
C LYS A 34 12.89 8.33 4.37
N ALA A 35 11.87 7.76 3.73
CA ALA A 35 11.96 6.45 3.11
C ALA A 35 13.13 6.39 2.11
N LEU A 36 13.81 5.27 2.09
CA LEU A 36 14.83 4.94 1.12
C LEU A 36 14.19 4.26 -0.08
N GLU A 37 14.59 4.71 -1.27
CA GLU A 37 14.24 4.11 -2.56
C GLU A 37 12.73 3.79 -2.72
N PRO A 38 11.82 4.76 -2.51
CA PRO A 38 10.41 4.54 -2.77
C PRO A 38 10.18 4.30 -4.27
N VAL A 39 9.60 3.15 -4.61
CA VAL A 39 9.28 2.74 -5.99
C VAL A 39 7.81 2.40 -6.08
N VAL A 40 7.14 2.89 -7.12
CA VAL A 40 5.77 2.50 -7.48
C VAL A 40 5.80 1.63 -8.72
N LEU A 41 5.24 0.43 -8.62
CA LEU A 41 5.08 -0.52 -9.70
C LEU A 41 3.63 -0.50 -10.19
N ASP A 42 3.42 -0.29 -11.49
CA ASP A 42 2.13 -0.46 -12.14
C ASP A 42 1.94 -1.93 -12.54
N LEU A 43 0.98 -2.59 -11.91
CA LEU A 43 0.70 -4.01 -12.11
C LEU A 43 -0.54 -4.27 -12.98
N ARG A 44 -1.20 -3.20 -13.44
CA ARG A 44 -2.40 -3.32 -14.28
C ARG A 44 -2.07 -4.07 -15.57
N GLY A 45 -2.89 -5.06 -15.87
CA GLY A 45 -2.70 -5.93 -17.04
C GLY A 45 -1.64 -7.03 -16.85
N LEU A 46 -0.91 -7.05 -15.73
CA LEU A 46 0.03 -8.12 -15.38
C LEU A 46 -0.61 -9.11 -14.40
N THR A 47 -1.40 -8.62 -13.45
CA THR A 47 -2.09 -9.44 -12.45
C THR A 47 -3.45 -8.83 -12.07
N ALA A 48 -4.36 -9.66 -11.56
CA ALA A 48 -5.65 -9.24 -11.02
C ALA A 48 -5.62 -8.99 -9.50
N ALA A 49 -4.47 -9.19 -8.85
CA ALA A 49 -4.34 -9.10 -7.40
C ALA A 49 -4.49 -7.66 -6.88
N THR A 50 -3.76 -6.71 -7.47
CA THR A 50 -3.79 -5.28 -7.12
C THR A 50 -3.37 -4.46 -8.34
N ASP A 51 -3.74 -3.18 -8.40
CA ASP A 51 -3.40 -2.31 -9.54
C ASP A 51 -1.99 -1.73 -9.39
N TYR A 52 -1.55 -1.45 -8.15
CA TYR A 52 -0.22 -0.89 -7.88
C TYR A 52 0.48 -1.54 -6.69
N PHE A 53 1.81 -1.59 -6.74
CA PHE A 53 2.64 -2.05 -5.63
C PHE A 53 3.71 -1.02 -5.31
N VAL A 54 3.73 -0.54 -4.08
CA VAL A 54 4.68 0.45 -3.59
C VAL A 54 5.69 -0.26 -2.71
N ILE A 55 6.97 -0.05 -2.99
CA ILE A 55 8.09 -0.59 -2.20
C ILE A 55 8.84 0.59 -1.60
N ALA A 56 9.18 0.50 -0.33
CA ALA A 56 10.03 1.46 0.36
C ALA A 56 10.91 0.74 1.38
N SER A 57 12.02 1.36 1.76
CA SER A 57 12.89 0.84 2.82
C SER A 57 13.09 1.87 3.93
N GLY A 58 13.11 1.38 5.18
CA GLY A 58 13.53 2.10 6.36
C GLY A 58 14.99 1.81 6.70
N THR A 59 15.45 2.42 7.79
CA THR A 59 16.83 2.27 8.28
C THR A 59 16.91 1.45 9.57
N SER A 60 15.77 1.06 10.13
CA SER A 60 15.63 0.27 11.35
C SER A 60 14.17 -0.15 11.54
N ASP A 61 13.93 -1.19 12.35
CA ASP A 61 12.58 -1.67 12.66
C ASP A 61 11.64 -0.57 13.20
N ALA A 62 12.20 0.35 14.00
CA ALA A 62 11.45 1.49 14.51
C ALA A 62 11.08 2.51 13.42
N HIS A 63 11.98 2.72 12.45
CA HIS A 63 11.72 3.58 11.31
C HIS A 63 10.62 2.98 10.42
N VAL A 64 10.72 1.70 10.09
CA VAL A 64 9.71 0.97 9.30
C VAL A 64 8.34 1.02 9.95
N ARG A 65 8.26 0.68 11.25
CA ARG A 65 6.99 0.73 11.99
C ARG A 65 6.42 2.14 12.03
N GLY A 66 7.24 3.14 12.35
CA GLY A 66 6.80 4.54 12.38
C GLY A 66 6.35 5.06 11.01
N MET A 67 6.96 4.59 9.93
CA MET A 67 6.57 4.92 8.55
C MET A 67 5.22 4.31 8.19
N ALA A 68 5.00 3.03 8.52
CA ALA A 68 3.72 2.37 8.31
C ALA A 68 2.58 2.99 9.14
N GLU A 69 2.82 3.27 10.42
CA GLU A 69 1.85 3.99 11.28
C GLU A 69 1.53 5.37 10.73
N HIS A 70 2.53 6.08 10.22
CA HIS A 70 2.34 7.40 9.62
C HIS A 70 1.52 7.33 8.33
N LEU A 71 1.78 6.36 7.45
CA LEU A 71 1.00 6.15 6.23
C LEU A 71 -0.49 5.96 6.55
N MET A 72 -0.81 5.05 7.49
CA MET A 72 -2.19 4.82 7.91
C MET A 72 -2.82 6.10 8.48
N THR A 73 -2.09 6.85 9.31
CA THR A 73 -2.58 8.10 9.90
C THR A 73 -2.80 9.20 8.85
N ALA A 74 -1.94 9.30 7.84
CA ALA A 74 -2.03 10.32 6.78
C ALA A 74 -3.19 10.04 5.82
N LEU A 75 -3.52 8.77 5.60
CA LEU A 75 -4.55 8.31 4.67
C LEU A 75 -5.95 8.25 5.31
N ALA A 76 -6.05 7.99 6.63
CA ALA A 76 -7.31 7.85 7.34
C ALA A 76 -8.28 9.04 7.20
N PRO A 77 -7.87 10.32 7.26
CA PRO A 77 -8.77 11.47 7.08
C PRO A 77 -9.45 11.54 5.70
N ARG A 78 -8.93 10.77 4.73
CA ARG A 78 -9.48 10.66 3.37
C ARG A 78 -10.36 9.41 3.20
N GLY A 79 -10.58 8.64 4.26
CA GLY A 79 -11.31 7.37 4.20
C GLY A 79 -10.54 6.26 3.50
N ILE A 80 -9.21 6.35 3.46
CA ILE A 80 -8.34 5.33 2.89
C ILE A 80 -7.69 4.56 4.04
N GLU A 81 -8.25 3.41 4.37
CA GLU A 81 -7.77 2.53 5.43
C GLU A 81 -7.32 1.20 4.82
N PRO A 82 -6.26 0.57 5.37
CA PRO A 82 -5.81 -0.72 4.87
C PRO A 82 -6.88 -1.78 5.16
N HIS A 83 -7.19 -2.60 4.16
CA HIS A 83 -7.97 -3.81 4.32
C HIS A 83 -7.24 -4.85 5.18
N HIS A 84 -5.91 -4.93 5.05
CA HIS A 84 -5.08 -5.82 5.85
C HIS A 84 -3.72 -5.21 6.19
N VAL A 85 -3.20 -5.58 7.36
CA VAL A 85 -1.89 -5.11 7.87
C VAL A 85 -1.12 -6.31 8.43
N GLU A 86 0.11 -6.51 7.96
CA GLU A 86 1.01 -7.57 8.41
C GLU A 86 2.35 -7.01 8.89
N GLY A 87 2.99 -7.67 9.86
CA GLY A 87 4.37 -7.38 10.30
C GLY A 87 4.56 -6.13 11.17
N LEU A 88 3.52 -5.31 11.34
CA LEU A 88 3.59 -4.04 12.09
C LEU A 88 4.20 -4.14 13.51
N PRO A 89 3.86 -5.14 14.36
CA PRO A 89 4.41 -5.20 15.71
C PRO A 89 5.92 -5.39 15.75
N GLN A 90 6.49 -6.11 14.79
CA GLN A 90 7.93 -6.34 14.70
C GLN A 90 8.65 -5.22 13.96
N GLY A 91 8.03 -4.65 12.93
CA GLY A 91 8.62 -3.56 12.14
C GLY A 91 9.80 -3.99 11.27
N ARG A 92 10.16 -5.28 11.18
CA ARG A 92 11.22 -5.75 10.24
C ARG A 92 10.79 -5.71 8.78
N TRP A 93 9.49 -5.78 8.56
CA TRP A 93 8.81 -5.54 7.30
C TRP A 93 7.36 -5.27 7.65
N VAL A 94 6.71 -4.41 6.88
CA VAL A 94 5.28 -4.13 7.04
C VAL A 94 4.63 -4.14 5.69
N LEU A 95 3.52 -4.87 5.59
CA LEU A 95 2.67 -4.89 4.40
C LEU A 95 1.33 -4.25 4.75
N LEU A 96 0.97 -3.20 4.02
CA LEU A 96 -0.32 -2.50 4.09
C LEU A 96 -1.08 -2.77 2.80
N ASP A 97 -2.15 -3.55 2.87
CA ASP A 97 -2.98 -3.91 1.73
C ASP A 97 -4.22 -3.01 1.67
N TYR A 98 -4.37 -2.24 0.59
CA TYR A 98 -5.53 -1.38 0.32
C TYR A 98 -6.39 -1.89 -0.83
N VAL A 99 -6.23 -3.16 -1.23
CA VAL A 99 -6.87 -3.83 -2.36
C VAL A 99 -6.40 -3.28 -3.72
N ASP A 100 -6.62 -2.00 -4.00
CA ASP A 100 -6.23 -1.38 -5.28
C ASP A 100 -4.73 -1.04 -5.34
N PHE A 101 -4.09 -0.88 -4.19
CA PHE A 101 -2.65 -0.79 -4.08
C PHE A 101 -2.16 -1.48 -2.80
N VAL A 102 -0.90 -1.90 -2.82
CA VAL A 102 -0.20 -2.45 -1.66
C VAL A 102 1.03 -1.61 -1.37
N VAL A 103 1.33 -1.36 -0.09
CA VAL A 103 2.58 -0.72 0.34
C VAL A 103 3.39 -1.73 1.15
N HIS A 104 4.61 -2.00 0.70
CA HIS A 104 5.57 -2.87 1.38
C HIS A 104 6.76 -2.05 1.86
N VAL A 105 6.98 -2.03 3.17
CA VAL A 105 8.07 -1.29 3.80
C VAL A 105 9.04 -2.29 4.42
N PHE A 106 10.29 -2.31 3.94
CA PHE A 106 11.39 -3.13 4.47
C PHE A 106 12.17 -2.41 5.56
#